data_AF-A0A7Z9F0D6-F1
#
_entry.id   AF-A0A7Z9F0D6-F1
#
_cell.length_a   1.000
_cell.length_b   1.000
_cell.length_c   1.000
_cell.angle_alpha   90.00
_cell.angle_beta   90.00
_cell.angle_gamma   90.00
#
_symmetry.space_group_name_H-M   'P 1'
#
loop_
_entity.id
_entity.type
_entity.pdbx_description
1 polymer ?
#
loop_
_entity_poly.entity_id
_entity_poly.type
_entity_poly.pdbx_seq_one_letter_code
_entity_poly.pdbx_strand_id
1 'polypeptide(L)' 'MTTQKVISRETGIEESQYKWGFDFDYEADVAPKGLSEDIVQFISAKKQEPEWMLEWRLKAFRHWGKLGTEEPEWANIEHP' A
#
# COMPACT_ATOMS: atom_id res chain seq x y z
N MET A 1 20.85 7.35 17.82
CA MET A 1 21.03 6.02 17.23
C MET A 1 19.67 5.34 17.25
N THR A 2 18.95 5.36 16.14
CA THR A 2 17.52 5.05 16.09
C THR A 2 17.33 3.56 15.83
N THR A 3 16.72 2.85 16.77
CA THR A 3 16.62 1.39 16.78
C THR A 3 15.67 0.89 15.69
N GLN A 4 16.18 0.10 14.75
CA GLN A 4 15.42 -0.52 13.66
C GLN A 4 14.45 -1.57 14.24
N LYS A 5 13.14 -1.38 14.08
CA LYS A 5 12.15 -2.41 14.45
C LYS A 5 12.11 -3.48 13.36
N VAL A 6 12.78 -4.60 13.59
CA VAL A 6 12.73 -5.78 12.71
C VAL A 6 11.63 -6.74 13.19
N ILE A 7 10.86 -7.26 12.25
CA ILE A 7 9.74 -8.17 12.47
C ILE A 7 10.27 -9.59 12.50
N SER A 8 10.53 -10.15 13.68
CA SER A 8 10.49 -11.61 13.83
C SER A 8 9.62 -11.97 15.03
N ARG A 9 8.50 -12.63 14.75
CA ARG A 9 7.68 -13.28 15.76
C ARG A 9 8.23 -14.70 15.87
N GLU A 10 8.93 -14.97 16.96
CA GLU A 10 9.26 -16.31 17.48
C GLU A 10 10.15 -17.22 16.61
N THR A 11 11.42 -16.85 16.47
CA THR A 11 12.47 -17.87 16.22
C THR A 11 13.65 -17.59 17.12
N GLY A 12 13.94 -18.52 18.04
CA GLY A 12 15.08 -18.49 18.98
C GLY A 12 16.43 -18.75 18.30
N ILE A 13 16.67 -18.09 17.16
CA ILE A 13 17.87 -18.22 16.36
C ILE A 13 18.63 -16.90 16.55
N GLU A 14 19.88 -16.96 17.02
CA GLU A 14 20.72 -15.77 17.14
C GLU A 14 20.82 -15.05 15.78
N GLU A 15 20.72 -13.71 15.79
CA GLU A 15 20.87 -12.83 14.61
C GLU A 15 22.15 -13.14 13.80
N SER A 16 23.16 -13.73 14.44
CA SER A 16 24.43 -14.15 13.85
C SER A 16 24.29 -15.21 12.75
N GLN A 17 23.19 -15.97 12.72
CA GLN A 17 22.95 -17.03 11.72
C GLN A 17 22.21 -16.52 10.47
N TYR A 18 21.51 -15.38 10.54
CA TYR A 18 20.84 -14.79 9.39
C TYR A 18 21.74 -13.73 8.72
N LYS A 19 22.91 -14.16 8.26
CA LYS A 19 23.92 -13.31 7.58
C LYS A 19 23.45 -12.68 6.27
N TRP A 20 22.30 -13.10 5.73
CA TRP A 20 21.83 -12.76 4.40
C TRP A 20 20.50 -12.02 4.44
N GLY A 21 20.41 -10.97 5.26
CA GLY A 21 19.33 -10.01 5.14
C GLY A 21 19.40 -9.33 3.77
N PHE A 22 18.29 -9.29 3.05
CA PHE A 22 18.16 -8.47 1.86
C PHE A 22 17.88 -7.04 2.29
N ASP A 23 18.90 -6.19 2.25
CA ASP A 23 18.75 -4.74 2.35
C ASP A 23 18.73 -4.17 0.93
N PHE A 24 17.61 -3.55 0.55
CA PHE A 24 17.49 -2.85 -0.72
C PHE A 24 17.30 -1.37 -0.39
N ASP A 25 18.33 -0.58 -0.69
CA ASP A 25 18.21 0.87 -0.70
C ASP A 25 17.45 1.27 -1.98
N TYR A 26 16.19 1.66 -1.82
CA TYR A 26 15.38 2.20 -2.89
C TYR A 26 14.69 3.47 -2.42
N GLU A 27 14.62 4.47 -3.31
CA GLU A 27 13.86 5.66 -3.02
C GLU A 27 12.35 5.36 -3.10
N ALA A 28 11.73 5.29 -1.92
CA ALA A 28 10.30 5.16 -1.78
C ALA A 28 9.65 6.55 -1.87
N ASP A 29 9.14 6.87 -3.05
CA ASP A 29 8.28 8.04 -3.22
C ASP A 29 6.89 7.76 -2.64
N VAL A 30 6.52 8.53 -1.63
CA VAL A 30 5.28 8.36 -0.88
C VAL A 30 4.24 9.35 -1.41
N ALA A 31 3.09 8.85 -1.83
CA ALA A 31 1.95 9.69 -2.16
C ALA A 31 1.43 10.39 -0.88
N PRO A 32 0.88 11.62 -0.98
CA PRO A 32 0.31 12.31 0.17
C PRO A 32 -0.81 11.49 0.82
N LYS A 33 -1.02 11.69 2.13
CA LYS A 33 -2.03 10.95 2.91
C LYS A 33 -3.43 11.29 2.41
N GLY A 34 -4.25 10.27 2.15
CA GLY A 34 -5.63 10.39 1.68
C GLY A 34 -5.83 9.77 0.30
N LEU A 35 -7.09 9.74 -0.17
CA LEU A 35 -7.45 9.27 -1.49
C LEU A 35 -8.29 10.35 -2.19
N SER A 36 -7.79 10.87 -3.31
CA SER A 36 -8.46 11.88 -4.14
C SER A 36 -8.20 11.60 -5.63
N GLU A 37 -8.99 12.20 -6.52
CA GLU A 37 -8.78 12.07 -7.97
C GLU A 37 -7.39 12.58 -8.39
N ASP A 38 -6.87 13.62 -7.72
CA ASP A 38 -5.53 14.17 -7.98
C ASP A 38 -4.43 13.16 -7.65
N ILE A 39 -4.60 12.38 -6.58
CA ILE A 39 -3.66 11.31 -6.20
C ILE A 39 -3.69 10.18 -7.23
N VAL A 40 -4.87 9.84 -7.76
CA VAL A 40 -5.01 8.81 -8.81
C VAL A 40 -4.29 9.26 -10.09
N GLN A 41 -4.43 10.53 -10.48
CA GLN A 41 -3.72 11.11 -11.62
C GLN A 41 -2.20 11.15 -11.38
N PHE A 42 -1.77 11.56 -10.19
CA PHE A 42 -0.35 11.56 -9.81
C PHE A 42 0.27 10.16 -9.92
N ILE A 43 -0.41 9.14 -9.39
CA ILE A 43 0.06 7.74 -9.46
C ILE A 43 0.16 7.28 -10.92
N SER A 44 -0.84 7.61 -11.75
CA SER A 44 -0.87 7.17 -13.15
C SER A 44 0.21 7.84 -13.99
N ALA A 45 0.37 9.16 -13.85
CA ALA A 45 1.42 9.92 -14.52
C ALA A 45 2.82 9.42 -14.15
N LYS A 46 3.02 9.11 -12.86
CA LYS A 46 4.28 8.58 -12.38
C LYS A 46 4.62 7.20 -12.95
N LYS A 47 3.61 6.35 -13.14
CA LYS A 47 3.77 5.01 -13.71
C LYS A 47 3.83 4.99 -15.24
N GLN A 48 3.72 6.14 -15.90
CA GLN A 48 3.68 6.26 -17.35
C GLN A 48 2.59 5.38 -17.97
N GLU A 49 1.43 5.35 -17.33
CA GLU A 49 0.32 4.52 -17.78
C GLU A 49 -0.35 5.11 -19.04
N PRO A 50 -0.89 4.27 -19.94
CA PRO A 50 -1.68 4.74 -21.07
C PRO A 50 -3.02 5.33 -20.62
N GLU A 51 -3.58 6.26 -21.41
CA GLU A 51 -4.79 7.04 -21.08
C GLU A 51 -5.99 6.19 -20.63
N TRP A 52 -6.24 5.07 -21.32
CA TRP A 52 -7.35 4.17 -20.98
C TRP A 52 -7.24 3.61 -19.55
N MET A 53 -6.03 3.47 -19.02
CA MET A 53 -5.79 2.96 -17.67
C MET A 53 -6.09 4.05 -16.63
N LEU A 54 -5.75 5.31 -16.93
CA LEU A 54 -6.12 6.45 -16.09
C LEU A 54 -7.65 6.57 -16.00
N GLU A 55 -8.35 6.54 -17.13
CA GLU A 55 -9.81 6.59 -17.18
C GLU A 55 -10.45 5.43 -16.38
N TRP A 56 -9.88 4.23 -16.49
CA TRP A 56 -10.34 3.08 -15.74
C TRP A 56 -10.19 3.27 -14.23
N ARG A 57 -9.02 3.78 -13.78
CA ARG A 57 -8.78 4.10 -12.36
C ARG A 57 -9.74 5.17 -11.84
N LEU A 58 -9.97 6.23 -12.62
CA LEU A 58 -10.92 7.29 -12.25
C LEU A 58 -12.35 6.76 -12.16
N LYS A 59 -12.76 5.90 -13.09
CA LYS A 59 -14.06 5.23 -13.03
C LYS A 59 -14.20 4.35 -11.78
N ALA A 60 -13.16 3.60 -11.43
CA ALA A 60 -13.14 2.77 -10.22
C ALA A 60 -13.24 3.63 -8.95
N PHE A 61 -12.49 4.73 -8.86
CA PHE A 61 -12.57 5.67 -7.73
C PHE A 61 -13.97 6.26 -7.56
N ARG A 62 -14.60 6.71 -8.66
CA ARG A 62 -15.97 7.23 -8.64
C ARG A 62 -16.99 6.17 -8.28
N HIS A 63 -16.79 4.93 -8.71
CA HIS A 63 -17.66 3.82 -8.34
C HIS A 63 -17.53 3.49 -6.85
N TRP A 64 -16.30 3.44 -6.34
CA TRP A 64 -16.01 3.23 -4.93
C TRP A 64 -16.67 4.30 -4.04
N GLY A 65 -16.54 5.58 -4.40
CA GLY A 65 -17.23 6.66 -3.66
C GLY A 65 -18.75 6.57 -3.69
N LYS A 66 -19.34 5.89 -4.68
CA LYS A 66 -20.79 5.65 -4.79
C LYS A 66 -21.27 4.40 -4.08
N LEU A 67 -20.40 3.42 -3.85
CA LEU A 67 -20.73 2.17 -3.16
C LEU A 67 -21.10 2.41 -1.68
N GLY A 68 -20.89 3.62 -1.17
CA GLY A 68 -21.24 3.98 0.20
C GLY A 68 -20.24 3.40 1.20
N THR A 69 -20.31 3.89 2.43
CA THR A 69 -19.46 3.47 3.55
C THR A 69 -19.86 2.10 4.12
N GLU A 70 -20.75 1.39 3.43
CA GLU A 70 -21.29 0.10 3.84
C GLU A 70 -20.30 -0.97 3.38
N GLU A 71 -19.38 -1.31 4.28
CA GLU A 71 -18.52 -2.47 4.10
C GLU A 71 -19.38 -3.73 4.03
N PRO A 72 -19.04 -4.69 3.15
CA PRO A 72 -19.80 -5.91 3.04
C PRO A 72 -19.74 -6.76 4.33
N GLU A 73 -20.90 -7.05 4.90
CA GLU A 73 -21.03 -7.85 6.15
C GLU A 73 -20.97 -9.37 5.92
N TRP A 74 -20.79 -9.85 4.69
CA TRP A 74 -20.76 -11.30 4.41
C TRP A 74 -19.51 -12.00 4.95
N ALA A 75 -18.48 -11.24 5.31
CA ALA A 75 -17.27 -11.77 5.91
C ALA A 75 -17.48 -11.98 7.42
N ASN A 76 -17.19 -13.18 7.92
CA ASN A 76 -17.20 -13.46 9.36
C ASN A 76 -15.90 -12.94 10.02
N ILE A 77 -15.78 -11.62 10.11
CA ILE A 77 -14.59 -10.91 10.64
C ILE A 77 -15.06 -9.89 11.67
N GLU A 78 -14.38 -9.85 12.81
CA GLU A 78 -14.58 -8.82 13.83
C GLU A 78 -13.41 -7.83 13.79
N HIS A 79 -13.73 -6.54 13.73
CA HIS A 79 -12.74 -5.46 13.79
C HIS A 79 -12.45 -5.09 15.27
N PRO A 80 -11.17 -4.92 15.66
CA PRO A 80 -10.77 -4.57 17.03
C PRO A 80 -11.03 -3.11 17.41
#